data_AF-A0A413ITW1-F1
#
_entry.id   AF-A0A413ITW1-F1
#
_cell.length_a   1.000
_cell.length_b   1.000
_cell.length_c   1.000
_cell.angle_alpha   90.00
_cell.angle_beta   90.00
_cell.angle_gamma   90.00
#
_symmetry.space_group_name_H-M   'P 1'
#
loop_
_entity.id
_entity.type
_entity.pdbx_description
1 polymer ?
#
loop_
_entity_poly.entity_id
_entity_poly.type
_entity_poly.pdbx_seq_one_letter_code
_entity_poly.pdbx_strand_id
1 'polypeptide(L)' 'MIYYIGLNGDAKMFAHNFNNQRVIIFVYSSGKIFVGADNGCVIKEYIDSGYFNKFVNYLQKQGIKVVSLQ' A
#
# COMPACT_ATOMS: atom_id res chain seq x y z
N MET A 1 -11.49 -2.55 -1.20
CA MET A 1 -10.75 -3.67 -1.83
C MET A 1 -9.53 -3.08 -2.54
N ILE A 2 -8.38 -3.74 -2.44
CA ILE A 2 -7.10 -3.24 -2.98
C ILE A 2 -6.83 -3.94 -4.31
N TYR A 3 -6.51 -3.18 -5.36
CA TYR A 3 -6.32 -3.70 -6.71
C TYR A 3 -4.95 -3.32 -7.26
N TYR A 4 -4.33 -4.22 -8.02
CA TYR A 4 -3.12 -3.91 -8.75
C TYR A 4 -3.42 -2.97 -9.93
N ILE A 5 -2.62 -1.91 -10.09
CA ILE A 5 -2.85 -0.89 -11.13
C ILE A 5 -1.68 -0.72 -12.10
N GLY A 6 -0.55 -1.40 -11.87
CA GLY A 6 0.57 -1.41 -12.81
C GLY A 6 1.95 -1.42 -12.16
N LEU A 7 2.96 -1.16 -12.98
CA LEU A 7 4.35 -0.99 -12.60
C LEU A 7 4.77 0.46 -12.80
N ASN A 8 5.59 0.98 -11.89
CA ASN A 8 6.29 2.24 -12.07
C ASN A 8 7.74 2.06 -11.62
N GLY A 9 8.66 2.01 -12.59
CA GLY A 9 10.03 1.59 -12.33
C GLY A 9 10.08 0.19 -11.73
N ASP A 10 10.72 0.04 -10.57
CA ASP A 10 10.82 -1.22 -9.83
C ASP A 10 9.68 -1.43 -8.81
N ALA A 11 8.72 -0.51 -8.73
CA ALA A 11 7.58 -0.58 -7.83
C ALA A 11 6.35 -1.21 -8.48
N LYS A 12 5.74 -2.18 -7.78
CA LYS A 12 4.38 -2.65 -8.05
C LYS A 12 3.39 -1.70 -7.39
N MET A 13 2.45 -1.16 -8.16
CA MET A 13 1.48 -0.19 -7.70
C MET A 13 0.12 -0.85 -7.45
N PHE A 14 -0.50 -0.46 -6.34
CA PHE A 14 -1.84 -0.89 -5.95
C PHE A 14 -2.69 0.33 -5.59
N ALA A 15 -3.99 0.27 -5.85
CA ALA A 15 -4.94 1.30 -5.48
C ALA A 15 -6.01 0.77 -4.53
N HIS A 16 -6.45 1.65 -3.65
CA HIS A 16 -7.63 1.43 -2.81
C HIS A 16 -8.47 2.71 -2.78
N ASN A 17 -9.76 2.57 -3.04
CA ASN A 17 -10.73 3.62 -2.71
C ASN A 17 -11.10 3.49 -1.22
N PHE A 18 -10.64 4.44 -0.40
CA PHE A 18 -10.89 4.49 1.03
C PHE A 18 -11.65 5.79 1.34
N ASN A 19 -12.89 5.69 1.84
CA ASN A 19 -13.75 6.83 2.15
C ASN A 19 -13.86 7.86 0.99
N ASN A 20 -14.06 7.38 -0.24
CA ASN A 20 -14.10 8.18 -1.47
C ASN A 20 -12.79 8.89 -1.83
N GLN A 21 -11.68 8.50 -1.20
CA GLN A 21 -10.35 9.01 -1.50
C GLN A 21 -9.47 7.91 -2.07
N ARG A 22 -8.60 8.31 -2.99
CA ARG A 22 -7.66 7.39 -3.62
C ARG A 22 -6.42 7.24 -2.75
N VAL A 23 -6.15 6.01 -2.34
CA VAL A 23 -4.87 5.61 -1.74
C VAL A 23 -4.10 4.80 -2.78
N ILE A 24 -2.85 5.16 -3.01
CA ILE A 24 -1.92 4.43 -3.88
C ILE A 24 -0.81 3.85 -3.01
N ILE A 25 -0.57 2.55 -3.16
CA ILE A 25 0.45 1.81 -2.42
C ILE A 25 1.52 1.35 -3.41
N PHE A 26 2.77 1.67 -3.13
CA PHE A 26 3.92 1.29 -3.93
C PHE A 26 4.70 0.23 -3.17
N VAL A 27 4.87 -0.94 -3.78
CA VAL A 27 5.64 -2.06 -3.21
C VAL A 27 6.90 -2.23 -4.05
N TYR A 28 8.02 -1.80 -3.50
CA TYR A 28 9.32 -1.86 -4.18
C TYR A 28 9.90 -3.27 -4.13
N SER A 29 10.74 -3.59 -5.12
CA SER A 29 11.50 -4.85 -5.16
C SER A 29 12.36 -5.09 -3.90
N SER A 30 12.81 -4.00 -3.27
CA SER A 30 13.55 -3.99 -2.01
C SER A 30 12.72 -4.39 -0.77
N GLY A 31 11.39 -4.54 -0.91
CA GLY A 31 10.48 -4.80 0.20
C GLY A 31 10.03 -3.55 0.97
N LYS A 32 10.44 -2.36 0.52
CA LYS A 32 9.92 -1.08 1.03
C LYS A 32 8.51 -0.84 0.52
N ILE A 33 7.66 -0.25 1.37
CA ILE A 33 6.30 0.14 1.01
C ILE A 33 6.11 1.63 1.26
N PHE A 34 5.63 2.34 0.24
CA PHE A 34 5.21 3.73 0.32
C PHE A 34 3.70 3.83 0.11
N VAL A 35 3.02 4.66 0.91
CA VAL A 35 1.58 4.90 0.81
C VAL A 35 1.35 6.37 0.50
N GLY A 36 0.76 6.65 -0.66
CA GLY A 36 0.39 8.00 -1.08
C GLY A 36 -1.12 8.19 -1.09
N ALA A 37 -1.56 9.40 -0.73
CA ALA A 37 -2.92 9.88 -0.89
C ALA A 37 -2.88 11.40 -1.15
N ASP A 38 -3.93 11.96 -1.73
CA ASP A 38 -4.01 13.40 -2.00
C ASP A 38 -4.05 14.24 -0.71
N ASN A 39 -4.40 13.62 0.42
CA ASN A 39 -4.45 14.23 1.75
C ASN A 39 -3.69 13.37 2.78
N GLY A 40 -2.73 13.96 3.49
CA GLY A 40 -1.92 13.29 4.50
C GLY A 40 -2.73 12.72 5.69
N CYS A 41 -3.86 13.34 6.06
CA CYS A 41 -4.74 12.81 7.11
C CYS A 41 -5.30 11.43 6.76
N VAL A 42 -5.58 11.21 5.48
CA VAL A 42 -6.13 9.94 4.98
C VAL A 42 -5.12 8.81 5.04
N ILE A 43 -3.83 9.10 4.93
CA ILE A 43 -2.79 8.08 5.12
C ILE A 43 -2.84 7.53 6.55
N LYS A 44 -2.96 8.42 7.54
CA LYS A 44 -3.06 8.00 8.95
C LYS A 44 -4.32 7.19 9.20
N GLU A 45 -5.49 7.68 8.79
CA GLU A 45 -6.77 6.97 8.93
C GLU A 45 -6.74 5.61 8.23
N TYR A 46 -6.09 5.54 7.06
CA TYR A 46 -5.93 4.32 6.30
C TYR A 46 -5.07 3.28 7.04
N ILE A 47 -3.97 3.71 7.66
CA ILE A 47 -3.13 2.82 8.48
C ILE A 47 -3.92 2.34 9.72
N ASP A 48 -4.56 3.26 10.43
CA ASP A 48 -5.33 2.98 11.65
C ASP A 48 -6.52 2.05 11.38
N SER A 49 -7.12 2.11 10.19
CA SER A 49 -8.24 1.23 9.79
C SER A 49 -7.88 -0.26 9.70
N GLY A 50 -6.58 -0.59 9.67
CA GLY A 50 -6.07 -1.96 9.55
C GLY A 50 -6.12 -2.55 8.14
N TYR A 51 -6.64 -1.85 7.13
CA TYR A 51 -6.58 -2.31 5.74
C TYR A 51 -5.15 -2.48 5.25
N PHE A 52 -4.27 -1.54 5.63
CA PHE A 52 -2.85 -1.63 5.33
C PHE A 52 -2.22 -2.91 5.92
N ASN A 53 -2.47 -3.21 7.19
CA ASN A 53 -1.92 -4.41 7.84
C ASN A 53 -2.45 -5.70 7.19
N LYS A 54 -3.73 -5.74 6.80
CA LYS A 54 -4.29 -6.88 6.04
C LYS A 54 -3.57 -7.07 4.70
N PHE A 55 -3.23 -5.97 4.02
CA PHE A 55 -2.49 -6.01 2.77
C PHE A 55 -1.05 -6.51 2.96
N VAL A 56 -0.33 -5.99 3.95
CA VAL A 56 1.02 -6.44 4.29
C VAL A 56 1.04 -7.93 4.62
N ASN A 57 0.10 -8.41 5.45
CA ASN A 57 -0.02 -9.82 5.78
C ASN A 57 -0.31 -10.69 4.54
N TYR A 58 -1.11 -10.19 3.60
CA TYR A 58 -1.34 -10.86 2.33
C TYR A 58 -0.03 -10.99 1.52
N LEU A 59 0.74 -9.90 1.39
CA LEU A 59 2.04 -9.92 0.68
C LEU A 59 3.03 -10.91 1.31
N GLN A 60 3.12 -10.92 2.65
CA GLN A 60 4.00 -11.84 3.38
C GLN A 60 3.63 -13.31 3.14
N LYS A 61 2.33 -13.64 3.08
CA LYS A 61 1.87 -14.99 2.72
C LYS A 61 2.24 -15.41 1.29
N GLN A 62 2.50 -14.45 0.41
CA GLN A 62 3.01 -14.70 -0.95
C GLN A 62 4.55 -14.75 -1.02
N GLY A 63 5.24 -14.71 0.12
CA GLY A 63 6.71 -14.75 0.18
C GLY A 63 7.39 -13.40 -0.04
N ILE A 64 6.64 -12.29 -0.06
CA ILE A 64 7.22 -10.94 -0.19
C ILE A 64 7.69 -10.46 1.19
N LYS A 65 9.00 -10.25 1.34
CA LYS A 65 9.59 -9.72 2.57
C LYS A 65 9.35 -8.21 2.65
N VAL A 66 8.55 -7.77 3.61
CA VAL A 66 8.29 -6.35 3.89
C VAL A 66 9.30 -5.86 4.93
N VAL A 67 10.05 -4.80 4.61
CA VAL A 67 11.20 -4.35 5.43
C VAL A 67 10.89 -3.10 6.24
N SER A 68 10.13 -2.14 5.70
CA SER A 68 9.71 -0.95 6.43
C SER A 68 8.61 -0.15 5.72
N LEU A 69 7.88 0.64 6.50
CA LEU A 69 7.02 1.74 6.03
C LEU A 69 7.88 3.02 5.95
N GLN A 70 7.81 3.76 4.84
CA GLN A 70 8.37 5.11 4.72
C GLN A 70 7.33 6.07 4.16
#